data_AF-A0A2V8X489-F1
#
_entry.id   AF-A0A2V8X489-F1
#
_cell.length_a   1.000
_cell.length_b   1.000
_cell.length_c   1.000
_cell.angle_alpha   90.00
_cell.angle_beta   90.00
_cell.angle_gamma   90.00
#
_symmetry.space_group_name_H-M   'P 1'
#
loop_
_entity.id
_entity.type
_entity.pdbx_description
1 polymer ?
#
loop_
_entity_poly.entity_id
_entity_poly.type
_entity_poly.pdbx_seq_one_letter_code
_entity_poly.pdbx_strand_id
1 'polypeptide(L)'
;MLKRLLSFPTMLGAMLVGAVFITARSFQVDPDLWWHIKTGQNILATHHWPTTDPYSFTVSGTPWVAYEWLGEVLLGTVARFAGLRGLDALLMILGAAIAVALYAYGTQRSGNSKAGFAAAATLLVLADVSFSLRPQMLGYLFIILTLIVLEQFRQNKPRALWFLPPLFLVWVNTHGSF
;
A
#
# COMPACT_ATOMS: atom_id res chain seq x y z
N MET A 1 -25.86 4.58 13.95
CA MET A 1 -24.44 4.20 13.72
C MET A 1 -24.14 2.73 14.03
N LEU A 2 -24.49 2.23 15.23
CA LEU A 2 -24.14 0.86 15.67
C LEU A 2 -24.64 -0.28 14.73
N LYS A 3 -25.87 -0.18 14.21
CA LYS A 3 -26.42 -1.19 13.27
C LYS A 3 -25.68 -1.29 11.93
N ARG A 4 -25.02 -0.22 11.47
CA ARG A 4 -24.17 -0.26 10.26
C ARG A 4 -22.83 -0.93 10.53
N LEU A 5 -22.26 -0.70 11.71
CA LEU A 5 -20.99 -1.32 12.14
C LEU A 5 -21.13 -2.82 12.38
N LEU A 6 -22.31 -3.29 12.79
CA LEU A 6 -22.63 -4.70 13.00
C LEU A 6 -23.31 -5.35 11.78
N SER A 7 -23.17 -4.76 10.59
CA SER A 7 -23.78 -5.30 9.37
C SER A 7 -23.00 -6.50 8.84
N PHE A 8 -23.68 -7.41 8.14
CA PHE A 8 -23.04 -8.58 7.53
C PHE A 8 -21.87 -8.21 6.58
N PRO A 9 -21.97 -7.19 5.71
CA PRO A 9 -20.82 -6.75 4.90
C PRO A 9 -19.65 -6.23 5.74
N THR A 10 -19.93 -5.51 6.83
CA THR A 10 -18.87 -5.03 7.74
C THR A 10 -18.17 -6.18 8.45
N MET A 11 -18.91 -7.21 8.85
CA MET A 11 -18.34 -8.44 9.40
C MET A 11 -17.40 -9.14 8.41
N LEU A 12 -17.79 -9.27 7.14
CA LEU A 12 -16.93 -9.85 6.09
C LEU A 12 -15.65 -9.03 5.88
N GLY A 13 -15.76 -7.71 5.82
CA GLY A 13 -14.59 -6.83 5.76
C GLY A 13 -13.67 -7.00 6.97
N ALA A 14 -14.24 -7.05 8.18
CA ALA A 14 -13.48 -7.27 9.42
C ALA A 14 -12.78 -8.63 9.45
N MET A 15 -13.38 -9.69 8.88
CA MET A 15 -12.74 -11.00 8.74
C MET A 15 -11.51 -10.94 7.84
N LEU A 16 -11.57 -10.21 6.70
CA LEU A 16 -10.40 -10.02 5.83
C LEU A 16 -9.28 -9.26 6.54
N VAL A 17 -9.64 -8.19 7.27
CA VAL A 17 -8.67 -7.45 8.09
C VAL A 17 -8.05 -8.38 9.13
N GLY A 18 -8.85 -9.15 9.86
CA GLY A 18 -8.37 -10.14 10.82
C GLY A 18 -7.42 -11.17 10.22
N ALA A 19 -7.71 -11.65 9.00
CA ALA A 19 -6.84 -12.57 8.27
C ALA A 19 -5.47 -11.94 7.96
N VAL A 20 -5.44 -10.70 7.45
CA VAL A 20 -4.19 -9.95 7.23
C VAL A 20 -3.41 -9.79 8.53
N PHE A 21 -4.07 -9.44 9.64
CA PHE A 21 -3.39 -9.33 10.93
C PHE A 21 -2.75 -10.65 11.35
N ILE A 22 -3.41 -11.78 11.13
CA ILE A 22 -2.89 -13.11 11.50
C ILE A 22 -1.65 -13.46 10.67
N THR A 23 -1.66 -13.25 9.35
CA THR A 23 -0.54 -13.60 8.47
C THR A 23 0.65 -12.65 8.65
N ALA A 24 0.38 -11.35 8.78
CA ALA A 24 1.40 -10.32 8.96
C ALA A 24 2.16 -10.42 10.30
N ARG A 25 1.63 -11.12 11.31
CA ARG A 25 2.32 -11.30 12.62
C ARG A 25 3.70 -11.94 12.52
N SER A 26 3.98 -12.65 11.44
CA SER A 26 5.29 -13.27 11.22
C SER A 26 6.38 -12.27 10.81
N PHE A 27 6.01 -10.99 10.57
CA PHE A 27 6.85 -9.87 10.12
C PHE A 27 8.17 -10.30 9.46
N GLN A 28 8.06 -10.78 8.23
CA GLN A 28 9.23 -11.15 7.45
C GLN A 28 9.89 -9.90 6.88
N VAL A 29 11.11 -9.63 7.35
CA VAL A 29 11.89 -8.48 6.90
C VAL A 29 12.45 -8.77 5.52
N ASP A 30 11.97 -8.00 4.54
CA ASP A 30 12.52 -7.99 3.19
C ASP A 30 13.99 -7.51 3.24
N PRO A 31 14.93 -8.17 2.54
CA PRO A 31 16.31 -7.68 2.41
C PRO A 31 16.38 -6.24 1.88
N ASP A 32 15.46 -5.88 0.97
CA ASP A 32 15.35 -4.55 0.39
C ASP A 32 14.68 -3.56 1.34
N LEU A 33 14.27 -3.90 2.55
CA LEU A 33 13.67 -2.91 3.46
C LEU A 33 14.71 -1.86 3.89
N TRP A 34 15.96 -2.27 4.09
CA TRP A 34 16.97 -1.46 4.77
C TRP A 34 17.44 -0.26 3.95
N TRP A 35 17.67 -0.42 2.66
CA TRP A 35 18.07 0.70 1.79
C TRP A 35 16.93 1.73 1.65
N HIS A 36 15.65 1.34 1.62
CA HIS A 36 14.52 2.26 1.55
C HIS A 36 14.40 3.10 2.81
N ILE A 37 14.53 2.46 3.98
CA ILE A 37 14.57 3.17 5.27
C ILE A 37 15.74 4.16 5.27
N LYS A 38 16.92 3.70 4.86
CA LYS A 38 18.14 4.53 4.89
C LYS A 38 18.04 5.70 3.92
N THR A 39 17.49 5.49 2.72
CA THR A 39 17.27 6.56 1.74
C THR A 39 16.30 7.60 2.29
N GLY A 40 15.17 7.17 2.85
CA GLY A 40 14.20 8.09 3.46
C GLY A 40 14.80 8.89 4.61
N GLN A 41 15.59 8.25 5.48
CA GLN A 41 16.32 8.92 6.56
C GLN A 41 17.33 9.94 6.03
N ASN A 42 18.06 9.59 4.97
CA ASN A 42 19.03 10.49 4.33
C ASN A 42 18.32 11.72 3.75
N ILE A 43 17.21 11.52 3.01
CA ILE A 43 16.38 12.63 2.48
C ILE A 43 15.90 13.54 3.61
N LEU A 44 15.38 12.97 4.70
CA LEU A 44 14.90 13.73 5.85
C LEU A 44 16.02 14.47 6.59
N ALA A 45 17.24 13.95 6.58
CA ALA A 45 18.39 14.57 7.25
C ALA A 45 19.05 15.66 6.41
N THR A 46 19.18 15.45 5.11
CA THR A 46 19.87 16.38 4.20
C THR A 46 18.94 17.37 3.53
N HIS A 47 17.64 17.06 3.45
CA HIS A 47 16.64 17.78 2.64
C HIS A 47 16.98 17.80 1.14
N HIS A 48 17.75 16.82 0.68
CA HIS A 48 18.14 16.67 -0.73
C HIS A 48 17.81 15.26 -1.24
N TRP A 49 17.39 15.17 -2.49
CA TRP A 49 17.23 13.88 -3.17
C TRP A 49 18.60 13.27 -3.48
N PRO A 50 18.79 11.96 -3.28
CA PRO A 50 19.98 11.27 -3.74
C PRO A 50 20.06 11.35 -5.27
N THR A 51 21.21 11.79 -5.78
CA THR A 51 21.50 11.84 -7.23
C THR A 51 22.50 10.78 -7.67
N THR A 52 23.08 10.04 -6.72
CA THR A 52 24.08 9.00 -6.93
C THR A 52 23.79 7.80 -6.05
N ASP A 53 24.13 6.60 -6.52
CA ASP A 53 23.96 5.34 -5.78
C ASP A 53 25.01 5.21 -4.64
N PRO A 54 24.61 5.22 -3.36
CA PRO A 54 25.54 5.05 -2.25
C PRO A 54 25.65 3.59 -1.75
N TYR A 55 24.81 2.67 -2.25
CA TYR A 55 24.64 1.32 -1.69
C TYR A 55 25.29 0.23 -2.54
N SER A 56 25.38 0.42 -3.86
CA SER A 56 25.99 -0.56 -4.76
C SER A 56 27.48 -0.76 -4.47
N PHE A 57 27.89 -2.03 -4.36
CA PHE A 57 29.29 -2.39 -4.13
C PHE A 57 30.22 -2.10 -5.33
N THR A 58 29.76 -2.35 -6.55
CA THR A 58 30.59 -2.26 -7.78
C THR A 58 30.48 -0.94 -8.52
N VAL A 59 29.38 -0.20 -8.33
CA VAL A 59 29.06 1.04 -9.07
C VAL A 59 28.67 2.19 -8.14
N SER A 60 29.23 2.22 -6.92
CA SER A 60 29.02 3.32 -5.99
C SER A 60 29.37 4.67 -6.64
N GLY A 61 28.50 5.68 -6.45
CA GLY A 61 28.68 7.02 -7.00
C GLY A 61 28.14 7.22 -8.41
N THR A 62 27.64 6.18 -9.09
CA THR A 62 26.99 6.36 -10.40
C THR A 62 25.64 7.09 -10.27
N PRO A 63 25.21 7.86 -11.29
CA PRO A 63 23.91 8.54 -11.25
C PRO A 63 22.76 7.60 -10.92
N TRP A 64 21.94 7.99 -9.96
CA TRP A 64 20.76 7.25 -9.53
C TRP A 64 19.58 8.19 -9.33
N VAL A 65 18.38 7.70 -9.63
CA VAL A 65 17.13 8.42 -9.44
C VAL A 65 16.32 7.69 -8.38
N ALA A 66 16.08 8.34 -7.25
CA ALA A 66 15.19 7.86 -6.20
C ALA A 66 13.71 8.07 -6.60
N TYR A 67 13.20 7.25 -7.53
CA TYR A 67 11.82 7.36 -8.02
C TYR A 67 10.76 6.99 -6.96
N GLU A 68 11.16 6.35 -5.87
CA GLU A 68 10.29 5.94 -4.75
C GLU A 68 10.44 6.83 -3.51
N TRP A 69 11.05 8.01 -3.67
CA TRP A 69 11.50 8.84 -2.56
C TRP A 69 10.41 9.13 -1.51
N LEU A 70 9.14 9.30 -1.91
CA LEU A 70 8.06 9.57 -0.96
C LEU A 70 7.70 8.34 -0.13
N GLY A 71 7.73 7.15 -0.76
CA GLY A 71 7.57 5.88 -0.06
C GLY A 71 8.74 5.62 0.89
N GLU A 72 9.96 5.93 0.46
CA GLU A 72 11.16 5.84 1.30
C GLU A 72 11.10 6.81 2.49
N VAL A 73 10.68 8.07 2.28
CA VAL A 73 10.47 9.05 3.36
C VAL A 73 9.43 8.54 4.37
N LEU A 74 8.34 7.93 3.92
CA LEU A 74 7.36 7.30 4.82
C LEU A 74 8.01 6.20 5.68
N LEU A 75 8.73 5.27 5.05
CA LEU A 75 9.43 4.18 5.75
C LEU A 75 10.49 4.71 6.73
N GLY A 76 11.32 5.66 6.29
CA GLY A 76 12.33 6.30 7.12
C GLY A 76 11.74 7.05 8.32
N THR A 77 10.60 7.73 8.13
CA THR A 77 9.86 8.42 9.19
C THR A 77 9.32 7.44 10.23
N VAL A 78 8.63 6.39 9.78
CA VAL A 78 8.05 5.38 10.67
C VAL A 78 9.15 4.64 11.44
N ALA A 79 10.23 4.27 10.76
CA ALA A 79 11.40 3.67 11.39
C ALA A 79 12.03 4.58 12.46
N ARG A 80 12.12 5.89 12.19
CA ARG A 80 12.68 6.87 13.14
C ARG A 80 11.85 7.01 14.42
N PHE A 81 10.51 7.02 14.31
CA PHE A 81 9.64 7.27 15.47
C PHE A 81 9.25 6.01 16.24
N ALA A 82 9.10 4.87 15.55
CA ALA A 82 8.53 3.66 16.14
C ALA A 82 9.34 2.37 15.84
N GLY A 83 10.48 2.50 15.14
CA GLY A 83 11.37 1.38 14.84
C GLY A 83 10.68 0.25 14.07
N LEU A 84 11.15 -0.98 14.29
CA LEU A 84 10.60 -2.18 13.66
C LEU A 84 9.12 -2.42 13.99
N ARG A 85 8.68 -2.06 15.21
CA ARG A 85 7.26 -2.19 15.60
C ARG A 85 6.35 -1.26 14.81
N GLY A 86 6.82 -0.04 14.54
CA GLY A 86 6.10 0.90 13.68
C GLY A 86 6.01 0.42 12.24
N LEU A 87 7.09 -0.16 11.73
CA LEU A 87 7.15 -0.73 10.39
C LEU A 87 6.22 -1.95 10.23
N ASP A 88 6.21 -2.83 11.24
CA ASP A 88 5.25 -3.94 11.31
C ASP A 88 3.79 -3.45 11.35
N ALA A 89 3.51 -2.46 12.19
CA ALA A 89 2.19 -1.83 12.22
C ALA A 89 1.81 -1.18 10.86
N LEU A 90 2.77 -0.56 10.17
CA LEU A 90 2.55 0.01 8.84
C LEU A 90 2.22 -1.08 7.82
N LEU A 91 2.92 -2.23 7.85
CA LEU A 91 2.62 -3.38 7.00
C LEU A 91 1.18 -3.87 7.22
N MET A 92 0.78 -4.02 8.48
CA MET A 92 -0.58 -4.45 8.84
C MET A 92 -1.64 -3.44 8.36
N ILE A 93 -1.39 -2.14 8.54
CA ILE A 93 -2.29 -1.07 8.09
C ILE A 93 -2.44 -1.09 6.57
N LEU A 94 -1.32 -1.18 5.82
CA LEU A 94 -1.35 -1.21 4.36
C LEU A 94 -2.03 -2.48 3.84
N GLY A 95 -1.71 -3.65 4.40
CA GLY A 95 -2.37 -4.90 4.05
C GLY A 95 -3.87 -4.86 4.32
N ALA A 96 -4.29 -4.32 5.47
CA ALA A 96 -5.70 -4.15 5.79
C ALA A 96 -6.40 -3.17 4.83
N ALA A 97 -5.74 -2.07 4.46
CA ALA A 97 -6.26 -1.11 3.49
C ALA A 97 -6.45 -1.76 2.11
N ILE A 98 -5.48 -2.57 1.64
CA ILE A 98 -5.55 -3.34 0.40
C ILE A 98 -6.71 -4.34 0.46
N ALA A 99 -6.84 -5.11 1.55
CA ALA A 99 -7.91 -6.07 1.73
C ALA A 99 -9.30 -5.41 1.68
N VAL A 100 -9.47 -4.29 2.36
CA VAL A 100 -10.73 -3.52 2.36
C VAL A 100 -11.00 -2.91 0.98
N ALA A 101 -9.98 -2.39 0.30
CA ALA A 101 -10.13 -1.82 -1.04
C ALA A 101 -10.52 -2.89 -2.07
N LEU A 102 -9.89 -4.07 -2.04
CA LEU A 102 -10.28 -5.22 -2.88
C LEU A 102 -11.71 -5.65 -2.61
N TYR A 103 -12.09 -5.74 -1.33
CA TYR A 103 -13.44 -6.09 -0.94
C TYR A 103 -14.47 -5.07 -1.43
N ALA A 104 -14.17 -3.77 -1.28
CA ALA A 104 -15.02 -2.69 -1.74
C ALA A 104 -15.18 -2.73 -3.27
N TYR A 105 -14.07 -2.88 -4.00
CA TYR A 105 -14.08 -2.99 -5.45
C TYR A 105 -14.89 -4.22 -5.92
N GLY A 106 -14.62 -5.40 -5.37
CA GLY A 106 -15.32 -6.63 -5.73
C GLY A 106 -16.82 -6.57 -5.41
N THR A 107 -17.19 -5.98 -4.28
CA THR A 107 -18.59 -5.78 -3.90
C THR A 107 -19.27 -4.77 -4.83
N GLN A 108 -18.60 -3.67 -5.17
CA GLN A 108 -19.12 -2.66 -6.08
C GLN A 108 -19.33 -3.22 -7.49
N ARG A 109 -18.37 -4.01 -8.00
CA ARG A 109 -18.40 -4.59 -9.34
C ARG A 109 -19.45 -5.68 -9.50
N SER A 110 -19.64 -6.51 -8.46
CA SER A 110 -20.58 -7.63 -8.48
C SER A 110 -21.98 -7.28 -7.97
N GLY A 111 -22.14 -6.17 -7.25
CA GLY A 111 -23.36 -5.86 -6.49
C GLY A 111 -23.62 -6.81 -5.31
N ASN A 112 -22.68 -7.70 -4.97
CA ASN A 112 -22.85 -8.73 -3.96
C ASN A 112 -21.64 -8.83 -3.02
N SER A 113 -21.88 -8.55 -1.74
CA SER A 113 -20.87 -8.61 -0.68
C SER A 113 -20.20 -9.98 -0.52
N LYS A 114 -20.90 -11.09 -0.79
CA LYS A 114 -20.32 -12.43 -0.70
C LYS A 114 -19.34 -12.70 -1.84
N ALA A 115 -19.69 -12.28 -3.06
CA ALA A 115 -18.82 -12.41 -4.22
C ALA A 115 -17.58 -11.52 -4.07
N GLY A 116 -17.76 -10.29 -3.60
CA GLY A 116 -16.65 -9.39 -3.27
C GLY A 116 -15.71 -9.97 -2.21
N PHE A 117 -16.26 -10.58 -1.16
CA PHE A 117 -15.47 -11.26 -0.12
C PHE A 117 -14.69 -12.45 -0.67
N ALA A 118 -15.34 -13.33 -1.44
CA ALA A 118 -14.68 -14.49 -2.03
C ALA A 118 -13.53 -14.08 -2.97
N ALA A 119 -13.75 -13.06 -3.81
CA ALA A 119 -12.71 -12.55 -4.70
C ALA A 119 -11.53 -11.94 -3.91
N ALA A 120 -11.81 -11.11 -2.90
CA ALA A 120 -10.78 -10.49 -2.07
C ALA A 120 -10.00 -11.54 -1.26
N ALA A 121 -10.67 -12.51 -0.64
CA ALA A 121 -10.03 -13.58 0.11
C ALA A 121 -9.08 -14.41 -0.77
N THR A 122 -9.53 -14.80 -1.97
CA THR A 122 -8.68 -15.55 -2.93
C THR A 122 -7.48 -14.73 -3.36
N LEU A 123 -7.66 -13.46 -3.72
CA LEU A 123 -6.55 -12.59 -4.13
C LEU A 123 -5.55 -12.35 -3.00
N LEU A 124 -6.01 -12.18 -1.75
CA LEU A 124 -5.11 -12.00 -0.61
C LEU A 124 -4.23 -13.23 -0.37
N VAL A 125 -4.77 -14.45 -0.52
CA VAL A 125 -3.97 -15.68 -0.41
C VAL A 125 -2.90 -15.74 -1.50
N LEU A 126 -3.25 -15.35 -2.73
CA LEU A 126 -2.28 -15.33 -3.84
C LEU A 126 -1.23 -14.22 -3.69
N ALA A 127 -1.61 -13.09 -3.09
CA ALA A 127 -0.75 -11.93 -2.92
C ALA A 127 0.14 -11.98 -1.68
N ASP A 128 -0.12 -12.89 -0.73
CA ASP A 128 0.62 -13.00 0.55
C ASP A 128 2.14 -13.10 0.34
N VAL A 129 2.58 -13.85 -0.67
CA VAL A 129 4.00 -13.98 -1.04
C VAL A 129 4.64 -12.68 -1.55
N SER A 130 3.82 -11.71 -1.95
CA SER A 130 4.25 -10.38 -2.40
C SER A 130 4.08 -9.30 -1.33
N PHE A 131 3.49 -9.63 -0.17
CA PHE A 131 3.30 -8.70 0.92
C PHE A 131 4.58 -8.58 1.73
N SER A 132 5.48 -7.74 1.23
CA SER A 132 6.67 -7.31 1.95
C SER A 132 6.67 -5.80 2.11
N LEU A 133 7.32 -5.30 3.17
CA LEU A 133 7.31 -3.87 3.49
C LEU A 133 8.24 -3.10 2.54
N ARG A 134 7.73 -2.82 1.34
CA ARG A 134 8.37 -2.00 0.31
C ARG A 134 7.39 -0.92 -0.18
N PRO A 135 7.87 0.15 -0.83
CA PRO A 135 7.00 1.16 -1.43
C PRO A 135 5.95 0.57 -2.38
N GLN A 136 6.21 -0.60 -2.98
CA GLN A 136 5.27 -1.40 -3.78
C GLN A 136 3.88 -1.61 -3.14
N MET A 137 3.81 -1.77 -1.82
CA MET A 137 2.52 -1.94 -1.11
C MET A 137 1.57 -0.75 -1.33
N LEU A 138 2.11 0.47 -1.42
CA LEU A 138 1.33 1.66 -1.78
C LEU A 138 0.85 1.59 -3.22
N GLY A 139 1.69 1.10 -4.13
CA GLY A 139 1.33 0.86 -5.53
C GLY A 139 0.14 -0.08 -5.68
N TYR A 140 0.10 -1.19 -4.93
CA TYR A 140 -1.05 -2.09 -4.89
C TYR A 140 -2.33 -1.39 -4.43
N LEU A 141 -2.24 -0.59 -3.37
CA LEU A 141 -3.40 0.17 -2.91
C LEU A 141 -3.89 1.16 -3.97
N PHE A 142 -2.98 1.91 -4.59
CA PHE A 142 -3.32 2.94 -5.57
C PHE A 142 -3.91 2.38 -6.87
N ILE A 143 -3.46 1.22 -7.36
CA ILE A 143 -4.11 0.57 -8.50
C ILE A 143 -5.55 0.15 -8.15
N ILE A 144 -5.79 -0.40 -6.97
CA ILE A 144 -7.14 -0.80 -6.56
C ILE A 144 -8.06 0.43 -6.40
N LEU A 145 -7.56 1.51 -5.80
CA LEU A 145 -8.30 2.77 -5.69
C LEU A 145 -8.63 3.34 -7.08
N THR A 146 -7.71 3.25 -8.04
CA THR A 146 -7.95 3.63 -9.43
C THR A 146 -9.08 2.80 -10.03
N LEU A 147 -9.08 1.47 -9.85
CA LEU A 147 -10.15 0.59 -10.33
C LEU A 147 -11.51 0.93 -9.70
N ILE A 148 -11.54 1.27 -8.40
CA ILE A 148 -12.76 1.73 -7.71
C ILE A 148 -13.29 3.01 -8.36
N VAL A 149 -12.44 4.00 -8.63
CA VAL A 149 -12.84 5.25 -9.28
C VAL A 149 -13.38 5.00 -10.68
N LEU A 150 -12.72 4.14 -11.46
CA LEU A 150 -13.19 3.78 -12.80
C LEU A 150 -14.54 3.05 -12.76
N GLU A 151 -14.76 2.16 -11.79
CA GLU A 151 -16.07 1.51 -11.62
C GLU A 151 -17.15 2.52 -11.18
N GLN A 152 -16.82 3.49 -10.33
CA GLN A 152 -17.75 4.58 -9.99
C GLN A 152 -18.13 5.41 -11.22
N PHE A 153 -17.15 5.72 -12.08
CA PHE A 153 -17.40 6.40 -13.35
C PHE A 153 -18.38 5.62 -14.22
N ARG A 154 -18.19 4.29 -14.37
CA ARG A 154 -19.12 3.40 -15.09
C ARG A 154 -20.53 3.38 -14.49
N GLN A 155 -20.66 3.64 -13.19
CA GLN A 155 -21.93 3.75 -12.46
C GLN A 155 -22.52 5.17 -12.51
N ASN A 156 -22.20 5.95 -13.54
CA ASN A 156 -22.67 7.32 -13.76
C ASN A 156 -22.28 8.31 -12.63
N LYS A 157 -21.12 8.12 -12.00
CA LYS A 157 -20.55 9.08 -11.03
C LYS A 157 -19.30 9.77 -11.61
N PRO A 158 -19.46 10.70 -12.58
CA PRO A 158 -18.33 11.29 -13.29
C PRO A 158 -17.39 12.10 -12.39
N ARG A 159 -17.92 12.65 -11.28
CA ARG A 159 -17.14 13.42 -10.31
C ARG A 159 -16.04 12.58 -9.62
N ALA A 160 -16.15 11.25 -9.62
CA ALA A 160 -15.13 10.38 -9.03
C ALA A 160 -13.77 10.51 -9.73
N LEU A 161 -13.75 10.85 -11.03
CA LEU A 161 -12.50 11.02 -11.80
C LEU A 161 -11.60 12.14 -11.25
N TRP A 162 -12.15 13.14 -10.56
CA TRP A 162 -11.37 14.20 -9.92
C TRP A 162 -10.48 13.69 -8.78
N PHE A 163 -10.68 12.46 -8.31
CA PHE A 163 -9.77 11.80 -7.37
C PHE A 163 -8.49 11.27 -8.05
N LEU A 164 -8.50 11.03 -9.36
CA LEU A 164 -7.34 10.45 -10.05
C LEU A 164 -6.11 11.39 -10.07
N PRO A 165 -6.22 12.70 -10.41
CA PRO A 165 -5.06 13.58 -10.42
C PRO A 165 -4.28 13.61 -9.09
N PRO A 166 -4.90 13.83 -7.91
CA PRO A 166 -4.17 13.80 -6.66
C PRO A 166 -3.66 12.38 -6.31
N LEU A 167 -4.40 11.33 -6.66
CA LEU A 167 -3.96 9.95 -6.46
C LEU A 167 -2.68 9.64 -7.25
N PHE A 168 -2.64 9.97 -8.54
CA PHE A 168 -1.48 9.76 -9.40
C PHE A 168 -0.30 10.66 -9.02
N LEU A 169 -0.57 11.89 -8.55
CA LEU A 169 0.47 12.77 -8.02
C LEU A 169 1.19 12.15 -6.82
N VAL A 170 0.47 11.48 -5.92
CA VAL A 170 1.10 10.75 -4.82
C VAL A 170 1.75 9.46 -5.33
N TRP A 171 1.06 8.71 -6.19
CA TRP A 171 1.53 7.41 -6.68
C TRP A 171 2.88 7.50 -7.40
N VAL A 172 3.02 8.43 -8.35
CA VAL A 172 4.26 8.63 -9.14
C VAL A 172 5.50 8.89 -8.28
N ASN A 173 5.31 9.44 -7.07
CA ASN A 173 6.41 9.73 -6.14
C ASN A 173 6.68 8.59 -5.14
N THR A 174 5.79 7.61 -5.05
CA THR A 174 5.89 6.50 -4.10
C THR A 174 6.39 5.20 -4.71
N HIS A 175 6.00 4.87 -5.95
CA HIS A 175 6.37 3.61 -6.58
C HIS A 175 6.25 3.71 -8.11
N GLY A 176 7.15 3.06 -8.85
CA GLY A 176 7.24 3.14 -10.31
C GLY A 176 6.16 2.40 -11.12
N SER A 177 5.09 1.92 -10.50
CA SER A 177 4.04 1.09 -11.13
C SER A 177 2.82 1.88 -11.65
N PHE A 178 2.95 3.20 -11.77
CA PHE A 178 1.86 4.11 -12.18
C PHE A 178 1.60 4.07 -13.70
#